data_AF-A0A661BFC4-F1
#
_entry.id   AF-A0A661BFC4-F1
#
_cell.length_a   1.000
_cell.length_b   1.000
_cell.length_c   1.000
_cell.angle_alpha   90.00
_cell.angle_beta   90.00
_cell.angle_gamma   90.00
#
_symmetry.space_group_name_H-M   'P 1'
#
loop_
_entity.id
_entity.type
_entity.pdbx_description
1 polymer ?
#
loop_
_entity_poly.entity_id
_entity_poly.type
_entity_poly.pdbx_seq_one_letter_code
_entity_poly.pdbx_strand_id
1 'polypeptide(L)'
;MRAYLTVGLAIISLCVIFIGCQSPEMTSAKVYIQQKDYSSALVQLKKEMANNPTNAEAYFYAGQIYGELDSLDQMVKMFDKAEQLDST
;
A
#
# COMPACT_ATOMS: atom_id res chain seq x y z
N MET A 1 -19.23 36.16 -4.27
CA MET A 1 -18.29 35.51 -5.23
C MET A 1 -16.90 35.26 -4.64
N ARG A 2 -16.22 36.25 -4.04
CA ARG A 2 -14.89 36.06 -3.43
C ARG A 2 -14.82 35.02 -2.29
N ALA A 3 -15.84 34.95 -1.43
CA ALA A 3 -15.90 33.99 -0.31
C ALA A 3 -15.99 32.52 -0.76
N TYR A 4 -16.70 32.24 -1.86
CA TYR A 4 -16.81 30.89 -2.41
C TYR A 4 -15.51 30.42 -3.07
N LEU A 5 -14.74 31.34 -3.66
CA LEU A 5 -13.43 31.07 -4.23
C LEU A 5 -12.39 30.74 -3.15
N THR A 6 -12.40 31.47 -2.03
CA THR A 6 -11.50 31.21 -0.90
C THR A 6 -11.86 29.92 -0.15
N VAL A 7 -13.16 29.63 0.00
CA VAL A 7 -13.62 28.36 0.59
C VAL A 7 -13.29 27.19 -0.33
N GLY A 8 -13.44 27.33 -1.65
CA GLY A 8 -13.06 26.30 -2.62
C GLY A 8 -11.56 26.00 -2.60
N LEU A 9 -10.70 27.03 -2.54
CA LEU A 9 -9.25 26.87 -2.43
C LEU A 9 -8.83 26.21 -1.12
N ALA A 10 -9.48 26.53 0.00
CA ALA A 10 -9.22 25.90 1.29
C ALA A 10 -9.60 24.41 1.31
N ILE A 11 -10.72 24.04 0.67
CA ILE A 11 -11.16 22.64 0.56
C ILE A 11 -10.21 21.85 -0.34
N ILE A 12 -9.80 22.40 -1.49
CA ILE A 12 -8.81 21.77 -2.37
C ILE A 12 -7.50 21.54 -1.62
N SER A 13 -7.00 22.56 -0.93
CA SER A 13 -5.78 22.46 -0.12
C SER A 13 -5.89 21.43 1.01
N LEU A 14 -7.07 21.22 1.59
CA LEU A 14 -7.32 20.20 2.61
C LEU A 14 -7.40 18.78 2.00
N CYS A 15 -7.94 18.64 0.78
CA CYS A 15 -7.99 17.38 0.05
C CYS A 15 -6.59 16.91 -0.38
N VAL A 16 -5.69 17.82 -0.79
CA VAL A 16 -4.32 17.44 -1.22
C VAL A 16 -3.51 16.83 -0.08
N ILE A 17 -3.78 17.21 1.17
CA ILE A 17 -3.10 16.66 2.37
C ILE A 17 -3.46 15.18 2.59
N PHE A 18 -4.68 14.76 2.25
CA PHE A 18 -5.13 13.37 2.39
C PHE A 18 -4.72 12.46 1.24
N ILE A 19 -4.39 13.03 0.06
CA ILE A 19 -4.06 12.25 -1.14
C ILE A 19 -2.56 11.87 -1.19
N GLY A 20 -1.73 12.50 -0.35
CA GLY A 20 -0.28 12.56 -0.55
C GLY A 20 0.63 11.74 0.36
N CYS A 21 0.16 10.74 1.12
CA CYS A 21 1.08 9.93 1.95
C CYS A 21 0.86 8.42 1.77
N GLN A 22 1.93 7.71 1.39
CA GLN A 22 2.07 6.29 1.67
C GLN A 22 1.76 6.02 3.15
N SER A 23 1.08 4.92 3.44
CA SER A 23 0.79 4.56 4.83
C SER A 23 2.07 4.28 5.64
N PRO A 24 2.04 4.49 6.96
CA PRO A 24 3.14 4.09 7.85
C PRO A 24 3.48 2.60 7.75
N GLU A 25 2.48 1.75 7.57
CA GLU A 25 2.62 0.30 7.42
C GLU A 25 3.41 -0.03 6.15
N MET A 26 3.07 0.61 5.02
CA MET A 26 3.76 0.38 3.75
C MET A 26 5.21 0.84 3.79
N THR A 27 5.47 1.98 4.43
CA THR A 27 6.84 2.48 4.62
C THR A 27 7.65 1.53 5.49
N SER A 28 7.06 1.07 6.60
CA SER A 28 7.71 0.13 7.52
C SER A 28 7.98 -1.22 6.84
N ALA A 29 7.04 -1.72 6.04
CA ALA A 29 7.21 -2.92 5.24
C ALA A 29 8.44 -2.82 4.32
N LYS A 30 8.56 -1.73 3.56
CA LYS A 30 9.71 -1.48 2.66
C LYS A 30 11.04 -1.48 3.41
N VAL A 31 11.09 -0.87 4.61
CA VAL A 31 12.29 -0.89 5.46
C VAL A 31 12.65 -2.31 5.89
N TYR A 32 11.68 -3.11 6.35
CA TYR A 32 11.94 -4.51 6.73
C TYR A 32 12.36 -5.38 5.54
N ILE A 33 11.79 -5.15 4.35
CA ILE A 33 12.21 -5.83 3.10
C ILE A 33 13.68 -5.52 2.80
N GLN A 34 14.11 -4.26 2.90
CA GLN A 34 15.51 -3.88 2.70
C GLN A 34 16.45 -4.57 3.70
N GLN A 35 15.97 -4.81 4.93
CA GLN A 35 16.70 -5.55 5.97
C GLN A 35 16.60 -7.07 5.81
N LYS A 36 15.85 -7.56 4.81
CA LYS A 36 15.49 -8.99 4.64
C LYS A 36 14.76 -9.60 5.84
N ASP A 37 14.19 -8.77 6.72
CA ASP A 37 13.29 -9.22 7.78
C ASP A 37 11.88 -9.43 7.21
N TYR A 38 11.74 -10.52 6.46
CA TYR A 38 10.53 -10.90 5.77
C TYR A 38 9.34 -11.15 6.72
N SER A 39 9.62 -11.61 7.95
CA SER A 39 8.58 -11.83 8.96
C SER A 39 7.95 -10.51 9.38
N SER A 40 8.76 -9.53 9.77
CA SER A 40 8.28 -8.20 10.16
C SER A 40 7.65 -7.46 8.99
N ALA A 41 8.20 -7.59 7.78
CA ALA A 41 7.62 -7.03 6.57
C ALA A 41 6.19 -7.56 6.31
N LEU A 42 5.99 -8.88 6.37
CA LEU A 42 4.65 -9.48 6.18
C LEU A 42 3.65 -9.05 7.25
N VAL A 43 4.08 -8.79 8.49
CA VAL A 43 3.19 -8.24 9.53
C VAL A 43 2.68 -6.84 9.13
N GLN A 44 3.56 -5.97 8.64
CA GLN A 44 3.17 -4.62 8.21
C GLN A 44 2.30 -4.67 6.94
N LEU A 45 2.67 -5.50 5.96
CA LEU A 45 1.88 -5.68 4.74
C LEU A 45 0.48 -6.21 5.04
N LYS A 46 0.33 -7.13 6.01
CA LYS A 46 -1.00 -7.61 6.44
C LYS A 46 -1.87 -6.50 7.01
N LYS A 47 -1.29 -5.58 7.79
CA LYS A 47 -2.02 -4.41 8.30
C LYS A 47 -2.39 -3.47 7.15
N GLU A 48 -1.46 -3.26 6.22
CA GLU A 48 -1.72 -2.44 5.03
C GLU A 48 -2.86 -3.00 4.18
N MET A 49 -2.86 -4.30 3.89
CA MET A 49 -3.93 -4.96 3.15
C MET A 49 -5.28 -4.97 3.90
N ALA A 50 -5.27 -4.89 5.23
CA ALA A 50 -6.50 -4.77 6.02
C ALA A 50 -7.06 -3.35 6.01
N ASN A 51 -6.20 -2.33 6.08
CA ASN A 51 -6.59 -0.93 6.12
C ASN A 51 -6.89 -0.38 4.71
N ASN A 52 -6.09 -0.80 3.73
CA ASN A 52 -6.10 -0.36 2.34
C ASN A 52 -6.19 -1.58 1.40
N PRO A 53 -7.33 -2.28 1.36
CA PRO A 53 -7.50 -3.53 0.58
C PRO A 53 -7.39 -3.35 -0.94
N THR A 54 -7.34 -2.11 -1.44
CA THR A 54 -7.14 -1.77 -2.85
C THR A 54 -5.69 -1.38 -3.17
N ASN A 55 -4.77 -1.42 -2.19
CA ASN A 55 -3.37 -1.11 -2.42
C ASN A 55 -2.66 -2.29 -3.11
N ALA A 56 -2.63 -2.28 -4.44
CA ALA A 56 -1.96 -3.30 -5.26
C ALA A 56 -0.48 -3.50 -4.89
N GLU A 57 0.23 -2.42 -4.52
CA GLU A 57 1.64 -2.45 -4.17
C GLU A 57 1.90 -3.32 -2.92
N ALA A 58 0.98 -3.32 -1.95
CA ALA A 58 1.10 -4.13 -0.74
C ALA A 58 1.01 -5.63 -1.05
N TYR A 59 0.09 -6.03 -1.94
CA TYR A 59 -0.01 -7.40 -2.42
C TYR A 59 1.22 -7.79 -3.24
N PHE A 60 1.73 -6.90 -4.09
CA PHE A 60 2.95 -7.14 -4.86
C PHE A 60 4.16 -7.45 -3.97
N TYR A 61 4.44 -6.64 -2.94
CA TYR A 61 5.54 -6.93 -2.02
C TYR A 61 5.32 -8.20 -1.20
N ALA A 62 4.08 -8.51 -0.80
CA ALA A 62 3.79 -9.77 -0.13
C ALA A 62 4.10 -10.96 -1.06
N GLY A 63 3.74 -10.87 -2.35
CA GLY A 63 4.07 -11.84 -3.37
C GLY A 63 5.58 -12.04 -3.50
N GLN A 64 6.36 -10.95 -3.62
CA GLN A 64 7.83 -11.03 -3.66
C GLN A 64 8.41 -11.76 -2.45
N ILE A 65 7.97 -11.41 -1.24
CA ILE A 65 8.43 -12.06 -0.01
C ILE A 65 8.06 -13.55 0.00
N TYR A 66 6.84 -13.92 -0.40
CA TYR A 66 6.46 -15.32 -0.47
C TYR A 66 7.28 -16.10 -1.50
N GLY A 67 7.70 -15.48 -2.60
CA GLY A 67 8.66 -16.07 -3.54
C GLY A 67 10.04 -16.31 -2.90
N GLU A 68 10.55 -15.33 -2.15
CA GLU A 68 11.81 -15.47 -1.39
C GLU A 68 11.75 -16.56 -0.31
N LEU A 69 10.54 -16.85 0.21
CA LEU A 69 10.27 -17.91 1.17
C LEU A 69 9.86 -19.25 0.52
N ASP A 70 10.00 -19.39 -0.80
CA ASP A 70 9.63 -20.57 -1.59
C ASP A 70 8.16 -21.02 -1.40
N SER A 71 7.31 -20.08 -0.97
CA SER A 71 5.88 -20.28 -0.72
C SER A 71 5.08 -19.95 -1.97
N LEU A 72 5.28 -20.74 -3.03
CA LEU A 72 4.77 -20.44 -4.38
C LEU A 72 3.25 -20.25 -4.44
N ASP A 73 2.48 -21.05 -3.69
CA ASP A 73 1.02 -20.91 -3.65
C ASP A 73 0.57 -19.53 -3.12
N GLN A 74 1.26 -19.03 -2.09
CA GLN A 74 0.97 -17.70 -1.53
C GLN A 74 1.48 -16.59 -2.44
N MET A 75 2.65 -16.79 -3.06
CA MET A 75 3.21 -15.86 -4.05
C MET A 75 2.22 -15.61 -5.19
N VAL A 76 1.75 -16.68 -5.85
CA VAL A 76 0.79 -16.58 -6.96
C VAL A 76 -0.48 -15.87 -6.49
N LYS A 77 -1.04 -16.30 -5.35
CA LYS A 77 -2.25 -15.66 -4.81
C LYS A 77 -2.10 -14.16 -4.58
N MET A 78 -0.94 -13.72 -4.08
CA MET A 78 -0.70 -12.30 -3.83
C MET A 78 -0.49 -11.53 -5.14
N PHE A 79 0.23 -12.10 -6.11
CA PHE A 79 0.42 -11.45 -7.41
C PHE A 79 -0.88 -11.36 -8.22
N ASP A 80 -1.70 -12.42 -8.25
CA ASP A 80 -3.02 -12.40 -8.89
C ASP A 80 -3.88 -11.28 -8.31
N LYS A 81 -3.81 -11.08 -6.99
CA LYS A 81 -4.55 -10.01 -6.34
C LYS A 81 -4.02 -8.63 -6.70
N ALA A 82 -2.70 -8.47 -6.79
CA ALA A 82 -2.09 -7.22 -7.24
C ALA A 82 -2.49 -6.88 -8.69
N GLU A 83 -2.44 -7.85 -9.60
CA GLU A 83 -2.82 -7.69 -11.01
C GLU A 83 -4.30 -7.30 -11.16
N GLN A 84 -5.20 -7.96 -10.42
CA GLN A 84 -6.62 -7.61 -10.41
C GLN A 84 -6.88 -6.16 -9.97
N LEU A 85 -6.09 -5.65 -9.02
CA LEU A 85 -6.26 -4.30 -8.48
C LEU A 85 -5.62 -3.23 -9.37
N ASP A 86 -4.54 -3.55 -10.10
CA ASP A 86 -3.88 -2.62 -11.03
C ASP A 86 -4.63 -2.51 -12.38
N SER A 87 -5.38 -3.55 -12.76
CA SER A 87 -6.17 -3.59 -13.99
C SER A 87 -7.60 -3.02 -13.86
N THR A 88 -7.99 -2.51 -12.69
CA THR A 88 -9.31 -1.92 -12.40
C THR A 88 -9.25 -0.40 -12.33
#